data_AF-A0A6M0CWW0-F1
#
_entry.id   AF-A0A6M0CWW0-F1
#
_cell.length_a   1.000
_cell.length_b   1.000
_cell.length_c   1.000
_cell.angle_alpha   90.00
_cell.angle_beta   90.00
_cell.angle_gamma   90.00
#
_symmetry.space_group_name_H-M   'P 1'
#
loop_
_entity.id
_entity.type
_entity.pdbx_description
1 polymer ?
#
loop_
_entity_poly.entity_id
_entity_poly.type
_entity_poly.pdbx_seq_one_letter_code
_entity_poly.pdbx_strand_id
1 'polypeptide(L)'
;MIRMPLATASLLAIAISLAGCGDDKDKAAAPQAAAPATSTVAPAAGAVDEAAAKAVVKHYADIVFAVYSDSLSTAKTLQTAVDAFLATPNDDTLNAAKAAWVAARVPYLQSEVFRFGNTIIDDWEGQVNAWPLDEGLIDYVDKSYEHALGNPGATANIIANTQIQVGEDKIDVKDITPEKLASLNELGGSEANVATGYHAIEFLLWGQDLNG
;
A
#
# COMPACT_ATOMS: atom_id res chain seq x y z
N MET A 1 -11.47 -23.80 -38.46
CA MET A 1 -11.94 -25.18 -38.18
C MET A 1 -12.42 -25.21 -36.74
N ILE A 2 -13.75 -25.26 -36.60
CA ILE A 2 -14.50 -25.30 -35.34
C ILE A 2 -14.53 -26.75 -34.88
N ARG A 3 -14.18 -27.05 -33.61
CA ARG A 3 -14.79 -28.13 -32.81
C ARG A 3 -14.62 -27.87 -31.30
N MET A 4 -15.70 -27.40 -30.67
CA MET A 4 -16.08 -27.85 -29.31
C MET A 4 -16.51 -29.34 -29.39
N PRO A 5 -16.49 -30.07 -28.26
CA PRO A 5 -17.79 -30.41 -27.68
C PRO A 5 -17.87 -30.43 -26.14
N LEU A 6 -19.06 -30.03 -25.68
CA LEU A 6 -19.91 -30.54 -24.61
C LEU A 6 -19.31 -31.05 -23.28
N ALA A 7 -19.52 -30.23 -22.24
CA ALA A 7 -20.30 -30.51 -21.03
C ALA A 7 -20.51 -31.98 -20.59
N THR A 8 -20.00 -32.29 -19.40
CA THR A 8 -20.70 -33.10 -18.40
C THR A 8 -20.41 -32.54 -17.00
N ALA A 9 -21.47 -32.06 -16.36
CA ALA A 9 -21.48 -31.74 -14.94
C ALA A 9 -21.56 -33.05 -14.13
N SER A 10 -20.67 -33.21 -13.16
CA SER A 10 -20.83 -34.20 -12.09
C SER A 10 -20.40 -33.57 -10.78
N LEU A 11 -21.39 -33.09 -10.01
CA LEU A 11 -21.25 -32.89 -8.57
C LEU A 11 -21.05 -34.26 -7.92
N LEU A 12 -19.97 -34.42 -7.18
CA LEU A 12 -19.92 -35.42 -6.12
C LEU A 12 -19.05 -34.90 -4.97
N ALA A 13 -19.72 -34.28 -4.00
CA ALA A 13 -19.17 -34.05 -2.68
C ALA A 13 -19.19 -35.37 -1.91
N ILE A 14 -18.04 -35.86 -1.48
CA ILE A 14 -17.94 -36.95 -0.51
C ILE A 14 -17.17 -36.41 0.70
N ALA A 15 -17.93 -36.07 1.74
CA ALA A 15 -17.41 -35.82 3.07
C ALA A 15 -17.06 -37.17 3.70
N ILE A 16 -15.77 -37.38 4.01
CA ILE A 16 -15.31 -38.54 4.78
C ILE A 16 -15.36 -38.16 6.26
N SER A 17 -16.42 -38.58 6.95
CA SER A 17 -16.47 -38.60 8.41
C SER A 17 -15.97 -39.95 8.92
N LEU A 18 -14.77 -39.93 9.53
CA LEU A 18 -14.21 -41.04 10.31
C LEU A 18 -15.10 -41.29 11.55
N ALA A 19 -15.85 -42.39 11.55
CA ALA A 19 -16.37 -43.00 12.76
C ALA A 19 -15.72 -44.38 12.91
N GLY A 20 -14.84 -44.51 13.90
CA GLY A 20 -14.16 -45.75 14.24
C GLY A 20 -15.14 -46.76 14.86
N CYS A 21 -15.12 -47.97 14.32
CA CYS A 21 -15.81 -49.14 14.87
C CYS A 21 -15.12 -49.61 16.16
N GLY A 22 -15.92 -49.90 17.18
CA GLY A 22 -15.60 -50.82 18.26
C GLY A 22 -16.78 -51.78 18.43
N ASP A 23 -16.56 -53.05 18.10
CA ASP A 23 -17.51 -54.16 18.22
C ASP A 23 -17.77 -54.52 19.69
N ASP A 24 -19.04 -54.68 20.08
CA ASP A 24 -19.45 -55.73 21.02
C ASP A 24 -20.95 -56.04 20.92
N LYS A 25 -21.26 -57.32 21.12
CA LYS A 25 -22.47 -58.03 20.69
C LYS A 25 -23.69 -57.85 21.60
N ASP A 26 -24.87 -58.02 20.99
CA ASP A 26 -26.19 -58.35 21.56
C ASP A 26 -26.84 -57.33 22.52
N LYS A 27 -27.67 -56.43 21.96
CA LYS A 27 -28.83 -55.84 22.66
C LYS A 27 -29.92 -55.43 21.67
N ALA A 28 -31.16 -55.80 21.96
CA ALA A 28 -32.35 -55.48 21.19
C ALA A 28 -32.48 -53.97 20.90
N ALA A 29 -32.81 -53.62 19.65
CA ALA A 29 -33.00 -52.25 19.21
C ALA A 29 -34.17 -51.58 19.98
N ALA A 30 -33.84 -50.56 20.77
CA ALA A 30 -34.83 -49.65 21.34
C ALA A 30 -35.30 -48.64 20.28
N PRO A 31 -36.57 -48.22 20.28
CA PRO A 31 -37.06 -47.20 19.34
C PRO A 31 -36.27 -45.90 19.52
N GLN A 32 -35.67 -45.46 18.43
CA GLN A 32 -34.94 -44.20 18.33
C GLN A 32 -35.92 -43.04 18.57
N ALA A 33 -35.80 -42.38 19.72
CA ALA A 33 -36.51 -41.14 19.97
C ALA A 33 -35.99 -40.08 18.98
N ALA A 34 -36.87 -39.60 18.11
CA ALA A 34 -36.58 -38.46 17.26
C ALA A 34 -36.26 -37.26 18.15
N ALA A 35 -35.01 -36.77 18.07
CA ALA A 35 -34.65 -35.50 18.68
C ALA A 35 -35.53 -34.40 18.04
N PRO A 36 -36.10 -33.47 18.82
CA PRO A 36 -36.89 -32.38 18.27
C PRO A 36 -36.00 -31.56 17.33
N ALA A 37 -36.40 -31.47 16.07
CA ALA A 37 -35.81 -30.54 15.11
C ALA A 37 -36.12 -29.12 15.59
N THR A 38 -35.18 -28.50 16.29
CA THR A 38 -35.20 -27.06 16.50
C THR A 38 -35.00 -26.39 15.15
N SER A 39 -36.10 -25.89 14.58
CA SER A 39 -36.09 -24.95 13.47
C SER A 39 -35.39 -23.67 13.92
N THR A 40 -34.10 -23.57 13.67
CA THR A 40 -33.40 -22.28 13.69
C THR A 40 -33.94 -21.46 12.53
N VAL A 41 -34.94 -20.63 12.81
CA VAL A 41 -35.34 -19.55 11.90
C VAL A 41 -34.14 -18.63 11.80
N ALA A 42 -33.41 -18.71 10.68
CA ALA A 42 -32.42 -17.71 10.34
C ALA A 42 -33.13 -16.34 10.38
N PRO A 43 -32.58 -15.32 11.06
CA PRO A 43 -33.21 -14.01 11.07
C PRO A 43 -33.39 -13.57 9.62
N ALA A 44 -34.63 -13.27 9.25
CA ALA A 44 -34.92 -12.66 7.96
C ALA A 44 -34.07 -11.40 7.86
N ALA A 45 -33.26 -11.29 6.80
CA ALA A 45 -32.53 -10.07 6.51
C ALA A 45 -33.54 -8.93 6.44
N GLY A 46 -33.50 -8.02 7.41
CA GLY A 46 -34.38 -6.85 7.43
C GLY A 46 -34.16 -6.02 6.17
N ALA A 47 -35.24 -5.43 5.64
CA ALA A 47 -35.13 -4.48 4.53
C ALA A 47 -34.19 -3.33 4.91
N VAL A 48 -33.29 -2.95 4.01
CA VAL A 48 -32.39 -1.81 4.20
C VAL A 48 -33.22 -0.53 4.20
N ASP A 49 -33.06 0.31 5.23
CA ASP A 49 -33.58 1.69 5.21
C ASP A 49 -32.75 2.51 4.22
N GLU A 50 -33.33 2.83 3.05
CA GLU A 50 -32.67 3.58 2.00
C GLU A 50 -32.23 4.99 2.43
N ALA A 51 -32.98 5.64 3.32
CA ALA A 51 -32.64 6.97 3.80
C ALA A 51 -31.42 6.90 4.73
N ALA A 52 -31.40 5.92 5.64
CA ALA A 52 -30.25 5.66 6.49
C ALA A 52 -29.01 5.27 5.66
N ALA A 53 -29.16 4.42 4.64
CA ALA A 53 -28.07 4.02 3.76
C ALA A 53 -27.46 5.23 3.02
N LYS A 54 -28.29 6.12 2.46
CA LYS A 54 -27.82 7.36 1.83
C LYS A 54 -27.09 8.28 2.80
N ALA A 55 -27.57 8.40 4.04
CA ALA A 55 -26.92 9.20 5.07
C ALA A 55 -25.53 8.65 5.43
N VAL A 56 -25.37 7.32 5.54
CA VAL A 56 -24.08 6.67 5.79
C VAL A 56 -23.09 6.93 4.66
N VAL A 57 -23.50 6.75 3.41
CA VAL A 57 -22.63 7.00 2.23
C VAL A 57 -22.21 8.47 2.17
N LYS A 58 -23.14 9.40 2.43
CA LYS A 58 -22.81 10.82 2.46
C LYS A 58 -21.79 11.13 3.56
N HIS A 59 -22.01 10.63 4.77
CA HIS A 59 -21.11 10.86 5.89
C HIS A 59 -19.71 10.28 5.63
N TYR A 60 -19.64 9.09 5.03
CA TYR A 60 -18.37 8.51 4.59
C TYR A 60 -17.64 9.43 3.61
N ALA A 61 -18.33 9.96 2.60
CA ALA A 61 -17.74 10.90 1.65
C ALA A 61 -17.26 12.21 2.32
N ASP A 62 -18.02 12.72 3.31
CA ASP A 62 -17.63 13.89 4.09
C ASP A 62 -16.33 13.62 4.89
N ILE A 63 -16.18 12.43 5.47
CA ILE A 63 -14.95 12.01 6.17
C ILE A 63 -13.78 11.91 5.19
N VAL A 64 -13.95 11.20 4.07
CA VAL A 64 -12.90 11.05 3.04
C VAL A 64 -12.39 12.41 2.60
N PHE A 65 -13.31 13.34 2.30
CA PHE A 65 -12.96 14.69 1.90
C PHE A 65 -12.17 15.45 2.98
N ALA A 66 -12.60 15.36 4.24
CA ALA A 66 -11.90 15.99 5.35
C ALA A 66 -10.47 15.44 5.52
N VAL A 67 -10.30 14.13 5.51
CA VAL A 67 -8.97 13.49 5.67
C VAL A 67 -8.02 13.87 4.52
N TYR A 68 -8.46 13.82 3.26
CA TYR A 68 -7.61 14.25 2.15
C TYR A 68 -7.33 15.76 2.16
N SER A 69 -8.25 16.58 2.65
CA SER A 69 -8.03 18.02 2.81
C SER A 69 -6.96 18.30 3.86
N ASP A 70 -6.97 17.58 4.99
CA ASP A 70 -5.96 17.71 6.04
C ASP A 70 -4.59 17.20 5.55
N SER A 71 -4.57 16.09 4.81
CA SER A 71 -3.36 15.57 4.16
C SER A 71 -2.75 16.58 3.20
N LEU A 72 -3.55 17.18 2.32
CA LEU A 72 -3.09 18.23 1.39
C LEU A 72 -2.59 19.49 2.12
N SER A 73 -3.33 19.94 3.14
CA SER A 73 -2.98 21.13 3.92
C SER A 73 -1.62 20.99 4.60
N THR A 74 -1.38 19.84 5.22
CA THR A 74 -0.10 19.56 5.89
C THR A 74 1.04 19.29 4.91
N ALA A 75 0.77 18.67 3.75
CA ALA A 75 1.77 18.55 2.67
C ALA A 75 2.23 19.92 2.13
N LYS A 76 1.33 20.90 1.98
CA LYS A 76 1.69 22.28 1.62
C LYS A 76 2.51 22.98 2.72
N THR A 77 2.21 22.68 3.98
CA THR A 77 3.00 23.17 5.12
C THR A 77 4.42 22.60 5.09
N LEU A 78 4.56 21.29 4.80
CA LEU A 78 5.86 20.66 4.56
C LEU A 78 6.62 21.33 3.42
N GLN A 79 5.97 21.54 2.26
CA GLN A 79 6.60 22.25 1.13
C GLN A 79 7.15 23.62 1.55
N THR A 80 6.36 24.41 2.27
CA THR A 80 6.78 25.74 2.76
C THR A 80 7.98 25.64 3.71
N ALA A 81 8.01 24.64 4.59
CA ALA A 81 9.12 24.43 5.52
C ALA A 81 10.40 23.97 4.79
N VAL A 82 10.27 23.13 3.77
CA VAL A 82 11.39 22.74 2.89
C VAL A 82 11.91 23.95 2.13
N ASP A 83 11.05 24.78 1.55
CA ASP A 83 11.45 26.01 0.86
C ASP A 83 12.22 26.96 1.79
N ALA A 84 11.79 27.09 3.05
CA ALA A 84 12.49 27.88 4.05
C ALA A 84 13.87 27.30 4.40
N PHE A 85 13.98 25.97 4.53
CA PHE A 85 15.26 25.29 4.74
C PHE A 85 16.22 25.50 3.56
N LEU A 86 15.73 25.36 2.32
CA LEU A 86 16.54 25.60 1.12
C LEU A 86 17.01 27.06 1.03
N ALA A 87 16.18 28.02 1.44
CA ALA A 87 16.53 29.44 1.43
C ALA A 87 17.53 29.83 2.52
N THR A 88 17.55 29.15 3.68
CA THR A 88 18.44 29.46 4.80
C THR A 88 18.87 28.19 5.52
N PRO A 89 19.77 27.39 4.92
CA PRO A 89 20.14 26.08 5.47
C PRO A 89 20.89 26.24 6.80
N ASN A 90 20.25 25.82 7.89
CA ASN A 90 20.79 25.76 9.24
C ASN A 90 20.00 24.75 10.09
N ASP A 91 20.43 24.53 11.34
CA ASP A 91 19.80 23.55 12.23
C ASP A 91 18.32 23.88 12.53
N ASP A 92 17.98 25.15 12.72
CA ASP A 92 16.62 25.56 13.06
C ASP A 92 15.64 25.27 11.91
N THR A 93 16.02 25.61 10.68
CA THR A 93 15.19 25.41 9.49
C THR A 93 15.13 23.94 9.06
N LEU A 94 16.23 23.18 9.23
CA LEU A 94 16.23 21.73 9.06
C LEU A 94 15.27 21.05 10.04
N ASN A 95 15.33 21.44 11.33
CA ASN A 95 14.43 20.91 12.35
C ASN A 95 12.97 21.28 12.08
N ALA A 96 12.70 22.48 11.54
CA ALA A 96 11.37 22.88 11.11
C ALA A 96 10.85 22.01 9.95
N ALA A 97 11.68 21.73 8.94
CA ALA A 97 11.32 20.85 7.82
C ALA A 97 11.03 19.41 8.30
N LYS A 98 11.88 18.87 9.19
CA LYS A 98 11.67 17.56 9.85
C LYS A 98 10.35 17.50 10.61
N ALA A 99 10.07 18.50 11.45
CA ALA A 99 8.82 18.56 12.20
C ALA A 99 7.59 18.65 11.29
N ALA A 100 7.68 19.44 10.21
CA ALA A 100 6.61 19.55 9.22
C ALA A 100 6.40 18.22 8.46
N TRP A 101 7.46 17.46 8.19
CA TRP A 101 7.35 16.15 7.56
C TRP A 101 6.58 15.18 8.45
N VAL A 102 6.94 15.11 9.74
CA VAL A 102 6.23 14.27 10.72
C VAL A 102 4.76 14.68 10.82
N ALA A 103 4.47 15.99 10.88
CA ALA A 103 3.11 16.50 10.92
C ALA A 103 2.31 16.16 9.64
N ALA A 104 2.95 16.18 8.47
CA ALA A 104 2.33 15.82 7.20
C ALA A 104 2.07 14.32 7.04
N ARG A 105 2.86 13.45 7.71
CA ARG A 105 2.61 12.01 7.71
C ARG A 105 1.32 11.63 8.41
N VAL A 106 1.00 12.27 9.53
CA VAL A 106 -0.14 11.87 10.38
C VAL A 106 -1.48 11.83 9.61
N PRO A 107 -1.94 12.90 8.93
CA PRO A 107 -3.19 12.85 8.18
C PRO A 107 -3.10 12.02 6.89
N TYR A 108 -1.91 11.92 6.28
CA TYR A 108 -1.74 11.04 5.12
C TYR A 108 -1.97 9.57 5.48
N LEU A 109 -1.39 9.07 6.57
CA LEU A 109 -1.58 7.69 7.03
C LEU A 109 -3.06 7.37 7.30
N GLN A 110 -3.84 8.35 7.78
CA GLN A 110 -5.28 8.20 7.96
C GLN A 110 -6.03 8.09 6.63
N SER A 111 -5.49 8.65 5.56
CA SER A 111 -6.10 8.62 4.23
C SER A 111 -6.01 7.25 3.55
N GLU A 112 -5.04 6.42 3.93
CA GLU A 112 -4.76 5.14 3.27
C GLU A 112 -5.93 4.15 3.34
N VAL A 113 -6.78 4.24 4.39
CA VAL A 113 -7.98 3.40 4.50
C VAL A 113 -8.99 3.64 3.37
N PHE A 114 -8.93 4.79 2.70
CA PHE A 114 -9.83 5.17 1.61
C PHE A 114 -9.27 4.83 0.22
N ARG A 115 -8.04 4.30 0.15
CA ARG A 115 -7.39 3.88 -1.10
C ARG A 115 -8.09 2.68 -1.74
N PHE A 116 -8.43 1.68 -0.93
CA PHE A 116 -8.85 0.37 -1.43
C PHE A 116 -10.10 0.45 -2.32
N GLY A 117 -9.96 0.04 -3.58
CA GLY A 117 -11.04 0.04 -4.56
C GLY A 117 -11.32 1.41 -5.19
N ASN A 118 -10.43 2.39 -4.99
CA ASN A 118 -10.52 3.70 -5.59
C ASN A 118 -9.35 3.91 -6.56
N THR A 119 -9.57 3.62 -7.84
CA THR A 119 -8.54 3.74 -8.88
C THR A 119 -7.98 5.15 -8.99
N ILE A 120 -8.80 6.18 -8.70
CA ILE A 120 -8.34 7.57 -8.75
C ILE A 120 -7.23 7.81 -7.73
N ILE A 121 -7.28 7.15 -6.57
CA ILE A 121 -6.24 7.25 -5.53
C ILE A 121 -5.05 6.38 -5.93
N ASP A 122 -5.30 5.14 -6.35
CA ASP A 122 -4.24 4.21 -6.75
C ASP A 122 -3.34 4.75 -7.86
N ASP A 123 -3.91 5.51 -8.82
CA ASP A 123 -3.18 6.05 -9.97
C ASP A 123 -2.02 7.01 -9.59
N TRP A 124 -2.11 7.69 -8.44
CA TRP A 124 -1.06 8.62 -7.98
C TRP A 124 -0.36 8.20 -6.69
N GLU A 125 -0.85 7.18 -5.98
CA GLU A 125 -0.33 6.80 -4.66
C GLU A 125 1.14 6.38 -4.68
N GLY A 126 1.57 5.66 -5.73
CA GLY A 126 2.96 5.27 -5.92
C GLY A 126 3.93 6.45 -6.10
N GLN A 127 3.43 7.65 -6.39
CA GLN A 127 4.24 8.87 -6.44
C GLN A 127 4.33 9.60 -5.09
N VAL A 128 3.54 9.17 -4.10
CA VAL A 128 3.42 9.85 -2.81
C VAL A 128 4.01 9.00 -1.68
N ASN A 129 3.86 7.68 -1.70
CA ASN A 129 4.17 6.83 -0.55
C ASN A 129 4.70 5.43 -0.96
N ALA A 130 5.35 5.33 -2.12
CA ALA A 130 6.00 4.09 -2.53
C ALA A 130 7.06 3.65 -1.51
N TRP A 131 7.10 2.33 -1.26
CA TRP A 131 8.02 1.64 -0.36
C TRP A 131 8.16 0.17 -0.84
N PRO A 132 9.34 -0.48 -0.74
CA PRO A 132 10.61 -0.01 -0.16
C PRO A 132 11.29 1.09 -0.97
N LEU A 133 12.33 1.72 -0.41
CA LEU A 133 13.16 2.72 -1.08
C LEU A 133 14.64 2.30 -1.02
N ASP A 134 15.29 2.19 -2.18
CA ASP A 134 16.73 2.04 -2.29
C ASP A 134 17.38 3.43 -2.34
N GLU A 135 17.95 3.84 -1.21
CA GLU A 135 18.48 5.18 -0.94
C GLU A 135 19.59 5.57 -1.92
N GLY A 136 20.37 4.59 -2.37
CA GLY A 136 21.47 4.77 -3.32
C GLY A 136 21.02 5.16 -4.74
N LEU A 137 19.73 5.10 -5.05
CA LEU A 137 19.19 5.77 -6.24
C LEU A 137 19.31 7.29 -6.10
N ILE A 138 18.99 7.84 -4.93
CA ILE A 138 18.88 9.28 -4.69
C ILE A 138 20.26 9.90 -4.42
N ASP A 139 20.96 9.43 -3.39
CA ASP A 139 22.25 9.98 -2.94
C ASP A 139 23.25 8.88 -2.56
N TYR A 140 24.40 9.25 -2.01
CA TYR A 140 25.38 8.30 -1.51
C TYR A 140 24.85 7.56 -0.28
N VAL A 141 25.29 6.32 -0.16
CA VAL A 141 25.02 5.44 0.98
C VAL A 141 26.34 4.87 1.49
N ASP A 142 26.34 4.38 2.73
CA ASP A 142 27.46 3.65 3.30
C ASP A 142 27.80 2.41 2.48
N LYS A 143 29.08 2.02 2.50
CA LYS A 143 29.59 0.88 1.72
C LYS A 143 28.96 -0.45 2.11
N SER A 144 28.43 -0.55 3.33
CA SER A 144 27.74 -1.73 3.83
C SER A 144 26.24 -1.77 3.49
N TYR A 145 25.73 -0.76 2.79
CA TYR A 145 24.32 -0.70 2.42
C TYR A 145 23.90 -1.91 1.59
N GLU A 146 22.86 -2.59 2.06
CA GLU A 146 22.21 -3.67 1.34
C GLU A 146 20.97 -3.12 0.65
N HIS A 147 20.98 -3.13 -0.68
CA HIS A 147 19.86 -2.68 -1.50
C HIS A 147 19.01 -3.86 -1.98
N ALA A 148 17.84 -3.55 -2.55
CA ALA A 148 16.94 -4.58 -3.07
C ALA A 148 17.65 -5.47 -4.12
N LEU A 149 17.44 -6.77 -3.99
CA LEU A 149 18.10 -7.76 -4.83
C LEU A 149 17.68 -7.56 -6.29
N GLY A 150 18.68 -7.40 -7.16
CA GLY A 150 18.44 -7.24 -8.59
C GLY A 150 17.96 -5.85 -8.99
N ASN A 151 18.02 -4.84 -8.12
CA ASN A 151 17.77 -3.46 -8.51
C ASN A 151 18.99 -2.85 -9.22
N PRO A 152 18.91 -2.57 -10.54
CA PRO A 152 20.01 -1.95 -11.27
C PRO A 152 20.23 -0.46 -10.94
N GLY A 153 19.24 0.21 -10.33
CA GLY A 153 19.27 1.64 -9.99
C GLY A 153 19.81 1.94 -8.59
N ALA A 154 20.04 0.91 -7.77
CA ALA A 154 20.33 1.05 -6.34
C ALA A 154 21.62 1.79 -5.96
N THR A 155 22.48 2.11 -6.93
CA THR A 155 23.74 2.85 -6.70
C THR A 155 23.90 4.03 -7.66
N ALA A 156 22.81 4.44 -8.31
CA ALA A 156 22.83 5.42 -9.38
C ALA A 156 23.24 6.82 -8.91
N ASN A 157 22.85 7.21 -7.69
CA ASN A 157 23.08 8.53 -7.08
C ASN A 157 22.81 9.68 -8.08
N ILE A 158 21.52 9.97 -8.29
CA ILE A 158 21.09 11.00 -9.24
C ILE A 158 21.51 12.42 -8.83
N ILE A 159 21.82 12.66 -7.55
CA ILE A 159 22.29 13.96 -7.06
C ILE A 159 23.72 14.24 -7.52
N ALA A 160 24.60 13.23 -7.46
CA ALA A 160 26.01 13.38 -7.78
C ALA A 160 26.35 13.23 -9.28
N ASN A 161 25.39 12.81 -10.11
CA ASN A 161 25.61 12.47 -11.51
C ASN A 161 24.67 13.24 -12.45
N THR A 162 25.15 13.57 -13.65
CA THR A 162 24.30 14.14 -14.72
C THR A 162 23.72 13.09 -15.64
N GLN A 163 24.20 11.84 -15.54
CA GLN A 163 23.75 10.71 -16.31
C GLN A 163 23.97 9.43 -15.50
N ILE A 164 22.98 8.55 -15.49
CA ILE A 164 23.04 7.26 -14.79
C ILE A 164 22.85 6.11 -15.78
N GLN A 165 23.35 4.93 -15.42
CA GLN A 165 23.10 3.69 -16.13
C GLN A 165 22.17 2.83 -15.27
N VAL A 166 21.02 2.43 -15.81
CA VAL A 166 20.06 1.55 -15.12
C VAL A 166 19.71 0.42 -16.07
N GLY A 167 20.25 -0.78 -15.79
CA GLY A 167 20.17 -1.90 -16.73
C GLY A 167 20.90 -1.57 -18.03
N GLU A 168 20.21 -1.66 -19.15
CA GLU A 168 20.75 -1.30 -20.47
C GLU A 168 20.55 0.19 -20.81
N ASP A 169 19.71 0.89 -20.04
CA ASP A 169 19.32 2.26 -20.33
C ASP A 169 20.31 3.28 -19.76
N LYS A 170 20.62 4.28 -20.58
CA LYS A 170 21.43 5.44 -20.20
C LYS A 170 20.54 6.66 -20.08
N ILE A 171 20.37 7.16 -18.86
CA ILE A 171 19.35 8.15 -18.52
C ILE A 171 20.01 9.47 -18.15
N ASP A 172 19.61 10.54 -18.84
CA ASP A 172 19.98 11.91 -18.46
C ASP A 172 19.21 12.33 -17.21
N VAL A 173 19.95 12.76 -16.20
CA VAL A 173 19.45 13.28 -14.90
C VAL A 173 20.08 14.63 -14.57
N LYS A 174 20.66 15.32 -15.57
CA LYS A 174 21.30 16.63 -15.38
C LYS A 174 20.33 17.65 -14.80
N ASP A 175 19.11 17.66 -15.31
CA ASP A 175 18.03 18.53 -14.86
C ASP A 175 16.99 17.69 -14.10
N ILE A 176 16.97 17.83 -12.77
CA ILE A 176 16.04 17.12 -11.89
C ILE A 176 14.73 17.93 -11.82
N THR A 177 13.80 17.64 -12.74
CA THR A 177 12.45 18.20 -12.74
C THR A 177 11.46 17.28 -12.01
N PRO A 178 10.26 17.76 -11.63
CA PRO A 178 9.21 16.89 -11.07
C PRO A 178 8.86 15.70 -11.99
N GLU A 179 8.79 15.93 -13.29
CA GLU A 179 8.51 14.88 -14.28
C GLU A 179 9.66 13.88 -14.38
N LYS A 180 10.91 14.38 -14.28
CA LYS A 180 12.08 13.50 -14.23
C LYS A 180 12.03 12.61 -13.00
N LEU A 181 11.83 13.16 -11.81
CA LEU A 181 11.74 12.38 -10.57
C LEU A 181 10.60 11.34 -10.66
N ALA A 182 9.41 11.75 -11.11
CA ALA A 182 8.29 10.84 -11.28
C ALA A 182 8.59 9.69 -12.25
N SER A 183 9.36 9.95 -13.31
CA SER A 183 9.80 8.91 -14.28
C SER A 183 10.85 7.95 -13.75
N LEU A 184 11.50 8.26 -12.61
CA LEU A 184 12.49 7.40 -11.98
C LEU A 184 11.87 6.42 -10.98
N ASN A 185 10.60 6.63 -10.58
CA ASN A 185 9.90 5.64 -9.76
C ASN A 185 9.73 4.33 -10.53
N GLU A 186 9.98 3.23 -9.82
CA GLU A 186 9.90 1.85 -10.32
C GLU A 186 10.80 1.56 -11.54
N LEU A 187 11.77 2.43 -11.79
CA LEU A 187 12.66 2.34 -12.95
C LEU A 187 13.36 0.97 -13.00
N GLY A 188 13.52 0.41 -14.20
CA GLY A 188 14.16 -0.90 -14.36
C GLY A 188 13.36 -2.06 -13.73
N GLY A 189 12.08 -1.83 -13.39
CA GLY A 189 11.19 -2.84 -12.83
C GLY A 189 11.40 -3.13 -11.35
N SER A 190 12.15 -2.29 -10.63
CA SER A 190 12.34 -2.44 -9.19
C SER A 190 11.46 -1.46 -8.43
N GLU A 191 10.50 -1.97 -7.67
CA GLU A 191 9.64 -1.18 -6.77
C GLU A 191 10.44 -0.35 -5.74
N ALA A 192 11.70 -0.74 -5.47
CA ALA A 192 12.60 -0.02 -4.57
C ALA A 192 13.16 1.27 -5.18
N ASN A 193 13.07 1.48 -6.49
CA ASN A 193 13.44 2.75 -7.09
C ASN A 193 12.35 3.77 -6.79
N VAL A 194 12.55 4.58 -5.75
CA VAL A 194 11.62 5.62 -5.32
C VAL A 194 12.36 6.95 -5.27
N ALA A 195 11.96 7.90 -6.12
CA ALA A 195 12.56 9.22 -6.28
C ALA A 195 11.60 10.36 -5.88
N THR A 196 10.35 10.05 -5.55
CA THR A 196 9.33 11.00 -5.12
C THR A 196 8.66 10.55 -3.81
N GLY A 197 7.82 11.42 -3.24
CA GLY A 197 6.99 11.07 -2.10
C GLY A 197 7.66 11.19 -0.74
N TYR A 198 6.95 10.73 0.29
CA TYR A 198 7.32 10.91 1.70
C TYR A 198 8.69 10.31 2.02
N HIS A 199 8.97 9.10 1.56
CA HIS A 199 10.20 8.38 1.90
C HIS A 199 11.44 8.98 1.20
N ALA A 200 11.30 9.50 -0.01
CA ALA A 200 12.40 10.24 -0.66
C ALA A 200 12.73 11.53 0.12
N ILE A 201 11.70 12.27 0.57
CA ILE A 201 11.91 13.48 1.40
C ILE A 201 12.48 13.12 2.77
N GLU A 202 12.04 12.00 3.36
CA GLU A 202 12.57 11.47 4.63
C GLU A 202 14.07 11.21 4.53
N PHE A 203 14.49 10.44 3.52
CA PHE A 203 15.90 10.18 3.27
C PHE A 203 16.71 11.48 3.10
N LEU A 204 16.20 12.46 2.36
CA LEU A 204 16.89 13.75 2.17
C LEU A 204 17.01 14.59 3.45
N LEU A 205 16.07 14.45 4.39
CA LEU A 205 16.09 15.20 5.64
C LEU A 205 16.94 14.54 6.73
N TRP A 206 16.95 13.20 6.79
CA TRP A 206 17.65 12.45 7.84
C TRP A 206 18.93 11.76 7.38
N GLY A 207 19.12 11.58 6.08
CA GLY A 207 20.15 10.70 5.51
C GLY A 207 19.78 9.24 5.67
N GLN A 208 20.71 8.37 5.26
CA GLN A 208 20.62 6.93 5.47
C GLN A 208 20.47 6.58 6.96
N ASP A 209 19.60 5.62 7.27
CA ASP A 209 19.60 5.02 8.60
C ASP A 209 20.77 4.05 8.78
N LEU A 210 21.66 4.37 9.71
CA LEU A 210 22.85 3.57 10.06
C LEU A 210 22.69 2.77 11.36
N ASN A 211 21.50 2.78 11.98
CA ASN A 211 21.31 2.29 13.35
C ASN A 211 20.20 1.23 13.48
N GLY A 212 19.96 0.45 12.41
CA GLY A 212 18.90 -0.57 12.33
C GLY A 212 18.71 -1.45 13.57
#